data_AF-A0A8J6L7R9-F1
#
_entry.id   AF-A0A8J6L7R9-F1
#
_cell.length_a   1.000
_cell.length_b   1.000
_cell.length_c   1.000
_cell.angle_alpha   90.00
_cell.angle_beta   90.00
_cell.angle_gamma   90.00
#
_symmetry.space_group_name_H-M   'P 1'
#
loop_
_entity.id
_entity.type
_entity.pdbx_description
1 polymer ?
#
loop_
_entity_poly.entity_id
_entity_poly.type
_entity_poly.pdbx_seq_one_letter_code
_entity_poly.pdbx_strand_id
1 'polypeptide(L)'
;MAARPPPRSHRVRVENEMIKRREKQFLHDQTWNSRKQYYEQWEKKNAKFDEWTSPRYHETNNKLIEKMKKEKEHEENLVKRREKLRKLLNDEEQLCKVELMVHKTKNSMFVTRKVNEVPVEVLKELNAGLKLEEDERRRHEAELKLYHQWRSGNPVLKHYERMQKSRDLKLSWLDQQIENRMQKEREEEECRKILKEREKMVREEEVKYEEQQKQLRVKREELKAGLEKQMEELKLKTEISDELRRKEEEESKKRVELDGIEMKRIADEKKRLEKECALYNIKQYKLRLKKKAENIQANLDQERELIVKLKELEIAERIEDEAKKKEVKEAISQFLVLNEDQKRLEKNRQKHLDFLFDSEAKFQFEQQNQCWKEEQAARTQLIKDVLDTIKKQIDANLEKNKQRQIEVMRERQEMVKKAEEYSKEMAELKREEEKRKVDWRKTMDEDVKMKNVRKKVRENAELRRIDEELERVRKEEECLKREIMNIQRRQGPVRPSRSRLFF
;
A
#
# COMPACT_ATOMS: atom_id res chain seq x y z
N MET A 1 -36.24 13.02 54.69
CA MET A 1 -36.35 11.59 55.03
C MET A 1 -35.02 10.92 54.69
N ALA A 2 -34.18 10.61 55.69
CA ALA A 2 -32.89 9.97 55.48
C ALA A 2 -33.09 8.45 55.32
N ALA A 3 -32.69 7.92 54.17
CA ALA A 3 -32.82 6.50 53.84
C ALA A 3 -31.98 5.65 54.81
N ARG A 4 -32.60 4.64 55.44
CA ARG A 4 -31.92 3.69 56.32
C ARG A 4 -30.77 3.00 55.58
N PRO A 5 -29.60 2.81 56.21
CA PRO A 5 -28.50 2.09 55.59
C PRO A 5 -28.92 0.64 55.28
N PRO A 6 -28.49 0.10 54.13
CA PRO A 6 -28.85 -1.25 53.74
C PRO A 6 -28.36 -2.28 54.77
N PRO A 7 -29.07 -3.40 54.95
CA PRO A 7 -28.72 -4.42 55.93
C PRO A 7 -27.32 -4.97 55.69
N ARG A 8 -26.58 -5.30 56.76
CA ARG A 8 -25.19 -5.80 56.72
C ARG A 8 -24.98 -6.93 55.71
N SER A 9 -25.98 -7.78 55.46
CA SER A 9 -25.89 -8.88 54.48
C SER A 9 -25.77 -8.38 53.03
N HIS A 10 -26.37 -7.24 52.69
CA HIS A 10 -26.25 -6.66 51.35
C HIS A 10 -24.84 -6.11 51.10
N ARG A 11 -24.24 -5.48 52.12
CA ARG A 11 -22.85 -4.99 52.07
C ARG A 11 -21.85 -6.13 51.90
N VAL A 12 -21.99 -7.21 52.68
CA VAL A 12 -21.15 -8.41 52.54
C VAL A 12 -21.33 -9.06 51.18
N ARG A 13 -22.56 -9.08 50.62
CA ARG A 13 -22.81 -9.62 49.27
C ARG A 13 -22.13 -8.79 48.19
N VAL A 14 -22.22 -7.46 48.28
CA VAL A 14 -21.57 -6.53 47.34
C VAL A 14 -20.03 -6.60 47.46
N GLU A 15 -19.49 -6.71 48.67
CA GLU A 15 -18.05 -6.94 48.91
C GLU A 15 -17.60 -8.28 48.31
N ASN A 16 -18.37 -9.36 48.49
CA ASN A 16 -18.08 -10.66 47.87
C ASN A 16 -18.19 -10.65 46.34
N GLU A 17 -19.13 -9.92 45.77
CA GLU A 17 -19.23 -9.73 44.31
C GLU A 17 -18.04 -8.93 43.77
N MET A 18 -17.58 -7.90 44.49
CA MET A 18 -16.37 -7.16 44.14
C MET A 18 -15.11 -8.03 44.23
N ILE A 19 -14.99 -8.87 45.26
CA ILE A 19 -13.89 -9.83 45.41
C ILE A 19 -13.90 -10.82 44.25
N LYS A 20 -15.05 -11.43 43.93
CA LYS A 20 -15.18 -12.34 42.78
C LYS A 20 -14.86 -11.68 41.45
N ARG A 21 -15.20 -10.39 41.26
CA ARG A 21 -14.82 -9.64 40.06
C ARG A 21 -13.32 -9.41 39.99
N ARG A 22 -12.68 -9.03 41.12
CA ARG A 22 -11.22 -8.88 41.19
C ARG A 22 -10.49 -10.19 40.98
N GLU A 23 -10.96 -11.30 41.54
CA GLU A 23 -10.40 -12.63 41.32
C GLU A 23 -10.54 -13.07 39.86
N LYS A 24 -11.70 -12.84 39.23
CA LYS A 24 -11.89 -13.12 37.80
C LYS A 24 -10.96 -12.28 36.93
N GLN A 25 -10.83 -10.98 37.23
CA GLN A 25 -9.90 -10.09 36.52
C GLN A 25 -8.45 -10.52 36.73
N PHE A 26 -8.05 -10.85 37.96
CA PHE A 26 -6.71 -11.32 38.27
C PHE A 26 -6.36 -12.63 37.55
N LEU A 27 -7.28 -13.61 37.54
CA LEU A 27 -7.10 -14.86 36.80
C LEU A 27 -7.07 -14.62 35.27
N HIS A 28 -7.90 -13.69 34.78
CA HIS A 28 -7.88 -13.30 33.38
C HIS A 28 -6.54 -12.65 33.00
N ASP A 29 -6.05 -11.71 33.81
CA ASP A 29 -4.77 -11.04 33.59
C ASP A 29 -3.60 -12.02 33.69
N GLN A 30 -3.64 -12.96 34.63
CA GLN A 30 -2.60 -13.98 34.77
C GLN A 30 -2.57 -14.93 33.56
N THR A 31 -3.73 -15.41 33.10
CA THR A 31 -3.84 -16.28 31.91
C THR A 31 -3.49 -15.54 30.63
N TRP A 32 -3.89 -14.28 30.51
CA TRP A 32 -3.57 -13.41 29.39
C TRP A 32 -2.08 -13.10 29.32
N ASN A 33 -1.46 -12.72 30.44
CA ASN A 33 -0.02 -12.46 30.52
C ASN A 33 0.80 -13.72 30.21
N SER A 34 0.37 -14.89 30.69
CA SER A 34 1.02 -16.16 30.37
C SER A 34 0.96 -16.49 28.89
N ARG A 35 -0.20 -16.27 28.22
CA ARG A 35 -0.33 -16.42 26.77
C ARG A 35 0.49 -15.39 26.00
N LYS A 36 0.48 -14.13 26.45
CA LYS A 36 1.27 -13.06 25.84
C LYS A 36 2.76 -13.39 25.88
N GLN A 37 3.27 -13.82 27.03
CA GLN A 37 4.66 -14.25 27.18
C GLN A 37 4.99 -15.46 26.28
N TYR A 38 4.07 -16.42 26.16
CA TYR A 38 4.23 -17.55 25.25
C TYR A 38 4.39 -17.08 23.80
N TYR A 39 3.48 -16.22 23.32
CA TYR A 39 3.55 -15.71 21.95
C TYR A 39 4.76 -14.80 21.72
N GLU A 40 5.16 -13.95 22.67
CA GLU A 40 6.37 -13.14 22.57
C GLU A 40 7.65 -14.02 22.50
N GLN A 41 7.71 -15.09 23.30
CA GLN A 41 8.83 -16.04 23.22
C GLN A 41 8.83 -16.78 21.88
N TRP A 42 7.65 -17.11 21.37
CA TRP A 42 7.51 -17.78 20.08
C TRP A 42 7.88 -16.85 18.93
N GLU A 43 7.45 -15.59 18.97
CA GLU A 43 7.80 -14.54 18.01
C GLU A 43 9.31 -14.28 17.98
N LYS A 44 9.98 -14.25 19.14
CA LYS A 44 11.46 -14.16 19.20
C LYS A 44 12.15 -15.36 18.57
N LYS A 45 11.62 -16.57 18.76
CA LYS A 45 12.16 -17.78 18.12
C LYS A 45 11.90 -17.78 16.63
N ASN A 46 10.71 -17.36 16.21
CA ASN A 46 10.33 -17.29 14.81
C ASN A 46 11.11 -16.20 14.08
N ALA A 47 11.34 -15.03 14.69
CA ALA A 47 12.17 -13.98 14.13
C ALA A 47 13.62 -14.46 13.86
N LYS A 48 14.20 -15.26 14.78
CA LYS A 48 15.51 -15.88 14.54
C LYS A 48 15.47 -16.94 13.45
N PHE A 49 14.38 -17.71 13.38
CA PHE A 49 14.19 -18.70 12.33
C PHE A 49 14.01 -18.05 10.96
N ASP A 50 13.24 -16.98 10.87
CA ASP A 50 13.04 -16.15 9.68
C ASP A 50 14.36 -15.48 9.28
N GLU A 51 15.18 -15.04 10.25
CA GLU A 51 16.51 -14.53 9.99
C GLU A 51 17.42 -15.61 9.41
N TRP A 52 17.43 -16.83 9.95
CA TRP A 52 18.24 -17.95 9.44
C TRP A 52 17.76 -18.53 8.11
N THR A 53 16.47 -18.46 7.84
CA THR A 53 15.87 -18.92 6.58
C THR A 53 15.74 -17.81 5.54
N SER A 54 16.04 -16.57 5.93
CA SER A 54 16.03 -15.43 5.02
C SER A 54 17.07 -15.66 3.92
N PRO A 55 16.72 -15.41 2.64
CA PRO A 55 17.70 -15.39 1.54
C PRO A 55 18.91 -14.50 1.85
N ARG A 56 18.69 -13.40 2.59
CA ARG A 56 19.74 -12.47 2.99
C ARG A 56 20.79 -13.10 3.92
N TYR A 57 20.39 -14.00 4.82
CA TYR A 57 21.33 -14.72 5.69
C TYR A 57 22.17 -15.72 4.92
N HIS A 58 21.58 -16.44 3.97
CA HIS A 58 22.34 -17.32 3.09
C HIS A 58 23.34 -16.53 2.23
N GLU A 59 22.95 -15.36 1.72
CA GLU A 59 23.87 -14.48 0.99
C GLU A 59 25.01 -13.95 1.85
N THR A 60 24.75 -13.50 3.09
CA THR A 60 25.80 -13.01 3.99
C THR A 60 26.75 -14.13 4.42
N ASN A 61 26.20 -15.31 4.72
CA ASN A 61 27.00 -16.48 5.07
C ASN A 61 27.84 -16.98 3.87
N ASN A 62 27.27 -17.03 2.67
CA ASN A 62 28.02 -17.39 1.46
C ASN A 62 29.15 -16.39 1.17
N LYS A 63 28.91 -15.08 1.34
CA LYS A 63 29.95 -14.04 1.24
C LYS A 63 31.07 -14.24 2.27
N LEU A 64 30.74 -14.67 3.49
CA LEU A 64 31.74 -14.97 4.52
C LEU A 64 32.57 -16.20 4.13
N ILE A 65 31.92 -17.26 3.65
CA ILE A 65 32.59 -18.48 3.17
C ILE A 65 33.52 -18.16 1.98
N GLU A 66 33.09 -17.32 1.04
CA GLU A 66 33.93 -16.88 -0.08
C GLU A 66 35.14 -16.09 0.38
N LYS A 67 34.99 -15.22 1.39
CA LYS A 67 36.13 -14.51 1.99
C LYS A 67 37.13 -15.48 2.62
N MET A 68 36.65 -16.44 3.42
CA MET A 68 37.50 -17.46 4.03
C MET A 68 38.22 -18.32 2.97
N LYS A 69 37.58 -18.61 1.84
CA LYS A 69 38.22 -19.32 0.72
C LYS A 69 39.35 -18.50 0.09
N LYS A 70 39.10 -17.21 -0.19
CA LYS A 70 40.11 -16.30 -0.75
C LYS A 70 41.31 -16.11 0.19
N GLU A 71 41.07 -16.05 1.49
CA GLU A 71 42.15 -15.98 2.49
C GLU A 71 43.01 -17.24 2.48
N LYS A 72 42.40 -18.43 2.45
CA LYS A 72 43.12 -19.70 2.32
C LYS A 72 43.93 -19.79 1.02
N GLU A 73 43.34 -19.40 -0.11
CA GLU A 73 44.05 -19.35 -1.39
C GLU A 73 45.25 -18.39 -1.35
N HIS A 74 45.10 -17.25 -0.67
CA HIS A 74 46.19 -16.30 -0.47
C HIS A 74 47.31 -16.89 0.40
N GLU A 75 46.97 -17.57 1.49
CA GLU A 75 47.93 -18.27 2.35
C GLU A 75 48.68 -19.37 1.59
N GLU A 76 47.96 -20.20 0.81
CA GLU A 76 48.59 -21.22 -0.03
C GLU A 76 49.55 -20.61 -1.06
N ASN A 77 49.16 -19.50 -1.68
CA ASN A 77 50.02 -18.79 -2.62
C ASN A 77 51.25 -18.18 -1.94
N LEU A 78 51.11 -17.67 -0.71
CA LEU A 78 52.23 -17.22 0.11
C LEU A 78 53.18 -18.36 0.46
N VAL A 79 52.66 -19.54 0.82
CA VAL A 79 53.48 -20.74 1.09
C VAL A 79 54.24 -21.15 -0.16
N LYS A 80 53.56 -21.27 -1.32
CA LYS A 80 54.21 -21.57 -2.61
C LYS A 80 55.30 -20.56 -2.96
N ARG A 81 55.07 -19.27 -2.69
CA ARG A 81 56.08 -18.22 -2.90
C ARG A 81 57.27 -18.39 -1.96
N ARG A 82 57.02 -18.66 -0.67
CA ARG A 82 58.07 -18.92 0.33
C ARG A 82 58.90 -20.14 -0.04
N GLU A 83 58.29 -21.20 -0.55
CA GLU A 83 59.01 -22.39 -1.03
C GLU A 83 59.88 -22.08 -2.24
N LYS A 84 59.37 -21.32 -3.22
CA LYS A 84 60.18 -20.86 -4.36
C LYS A 84 61.38 -20.02 -3.92
N LEU A 85 61.18 -19.12 -2.95
CA LEU A 85 62.25 -18.30 -2.39
C LEU A 85 63.28 -19.14 -1.63
N ARG A 86 62.84 -20.14 -0.85
CA ARG A 86 63.77 -21.08 -0.19
C ARG A 86 64.61 -21.87 -1.19
N LYS A 87 64.02 -22.28 -2.32
CA LYS A 87 64.77 -22.96 -3.40
C LYS A 87 65.84 -22.04 -3.97
N LEU A 88 65.48 -20.81 -4.35
CA LEU A 88 66.43 -19.81 -4.85
C LEU A 88 67.56 -19.55 -3.85
N LEU A 89 67.24 -19.38 -2.56
CA LEU A 89 68.26 -19.17 -1.52
C LEU A 89 69.20 -20.38 -1.41
N ASN A 90 68.67 -21.60 -1.45
CA ASN A 90 69.49 -22.81 -1.40
C ASN A 90 70.39 -22.95 -2.64
N ASP A 91 69.89 -22.58 -3.82
CA ASP A 91 70.66 -22.56 -5.05
C ASP A 91 71.80 -21.53 -4.96
N GLU A 92 71.53 -20.33 -4.46
CA GLU A 92 72.54 -19.29 -4.18
C GLU A 92 73.59 -19.76 -3.16
N GLU A 93 73.18 -20.44 -2.09
CA GLU A 93 74.11 -21.01 -1.11
C GLU A 93 75.00 -22.10 -1.72
N GLN A 94 74.45 -22.95 -2.60
CA GLN A 94 75.23 -23.97 -3.30
C GLN A 94 76.24 -23.33 -4.25
N LEU A 95 75.84 -22.31 -5.01
CA LEU A 95 76.74 -21.53 -5.87
C LEU A 95 77.87 -20.90 -5.05
N CYS A 96 77.55 -20.23 -3.94
CA CYS A 96 78.56 -19.67 -3.03
C CYS A 96 79.51 -20.73 -2.47
N LYS A 97 79.02 -21.92 -2.11
CA LYS A 97 79.86 -23.03 -1.62
C LYS A 97 80.82 -23.54 -2.72
N VAL A 98 80.35 -23.62 -3.96
CA VAL A 98 81.19 -23.97 -5.12
C VAL A 98 82.26 -22.91 -5.33
N GLU A 99 81.90 -21.63 -5.32
CA GLU A 99 82.85 -20.52 -5.44
C GLU A 99 83.89 -20.54 -4.32
N LEU A 100 83.50 -20.80 -3.07
CA LEU A 100 84.41 -20.97 -1.94
C LEU A 100 85.31 -22.20 -2.08
N MET A 101 84.82 -23.31 -2.63
CA MET A 101 85.65 -24.49 -2.92
C MET A 101 86.68 -24.20 -4.01
N VAL A 102 86.31 -23.45 -5.05
CA VAL A 102 87.23 -22.96 -6.10
C VAL A 102 88.26 -21.99 -5.51
N HIS A 103 87.83 -21.08 -4.62
CA HIS A 103 88.74 -20.18 -3.92
C HIS A 103 89.69 -20.91 -2.97
N LYS A 104 89.24 -21.97 -2.29
CA LYS A 104 90.07 -22.83 -1.44
C LYS A 104 91.06 -23.66 -2.25
N THR A 105 90.68 -24.21 -3.41
CA THR A 105 91.64 -24.90 -4.29
C THR A 105 92.67 -23.94 -4.88
N LYS A 106 92.24 -22.73 -5.29
CA LYS A 106 93.14 -21.67 -5.75
C LYS A 106 94.09 -21.18 -4.65
N ASN A 107 93.60 -20.90 -3.44
CA ASN A 107 94.46 -20.48 -2.32
C ASN A 107 95.31 -21.62 -1.73
N SER A 108 94.88 -22.88 -1.82
CA SER A 108 95.69 -24.04 -1.42
C SER A 108 96.94 -24.22 -2.30
N MET A 109 96.99 -23.64 -3.50
CA MET A 109 98.21 -23.60 -4.33
C MET A 109 99.20 -22.50 -3.91
N PHE A 110 98.83 -21.59 -3.01
CA PHE A 110 99.67 -20.43 -2.63
C PHE A 110 100.02 -20.33 -1.13
N VAL A 111 99.64 -21.33 -0.29
CA VAL A 111 99.80 -21.26 1.19
C VAL A 111 101.11 -21.87 1.72
N THR A 112 102.07 -22.26 0.87
CA THR A 112 103.37 -22.76 1.36
C THR A 112 104.55 -22.06 0.70
N ARG A 113 104.72 -20.77 0.95
CA ARG A 113 106.05 -20.17 0.93
C ARG A 113 106.27 -19.37 2.20
N LYS A 114 107.01 -19.99 3.12
CA LYS A 114 107.57 -19.37 4.32
C LYS A 114 108.32 -18.10 3.88
N VAL A 115 107.81 -16.93 4.24
CA VAL A 115 108.53 -15.66 4.07
C VAL A 115 109.37 -15.46 5.33
N ASN A 116 110.39 -16.30 5.48
CA ASN A 116 111.54 -15.96 6.31
C ASN A 116 112.58 -15.36 5.35
N GLU A 117 113.02 -14.16 5.68
CA GLU A 117 114.11 -13.41 5.03
C GLU A 117 113.80 -12.94 3.59
N VAL A 118 113.04 -11.84 3.48
CA VAL A 118 113.09 -10.99 2.28
C VAL A 118 114.26 -10.02 2.47
N PRO A 119 115.33 -10.11 1.66
CA PRO A 119 116.44 -9.15 1.70
C PRO A 119 115.91 -7.72 1.51
N VAL A 120 116.51 -6.75 2.19
CA VAL A 120 116.13 -5.33 2.12
C VAL A 120 116.18 -4.80 0.68
N GLU A 121 117.01 -5.41 -0.18
CA GLU A 121 117.12 -5.15 -1.61
C GLU A 121 115.80 -5.46 -2.35
N VAL A 122 115.13 -6.57 -2.04
CA VAL A 122 113.88 -6.97 -2.70
C VAL A 122 112.72 -6.06 -2.28
N LEU A 123 112.71 -5.58 -1.02
CA LEU A 123 111.76 -4.56 -0.57
C LEU A 123 112.00 -3.20 -1.22
N LYS A 124 113.25 -2.83 -1.51
CA LYS A 124 113.59 -1.61 -2.26
C LYS A 124 113.13 -1.71 -3.72
N GLU A 125 113.29 -2.85 -4.36
CA GLU A 125 112.78 -3.10 -5.72
C GLU A 125 111.25 -3.06 -5.78
N LEU A 126 110.56 -3.64 -4.79
CA LEU A 126 109.10 -3.63 -4.72
C LEU A 126 108.54 -2.23 -4.40
N ASN A 127 109.23 -1.45 -3.56
CA ASN A 127 108.90 -0.05 -3.29
C ASN A 127 109.19 0.84 -4.52
N ALA A 128 110.25 0.55 -5.28
CA ALA A 128 110.50 1.20 -6.57
C ALA A 128 109.39 0.88 -7.59
N GLY A 129 108.89 -0.37 -7.62
CA GLY A 129 107.74 -0.77 -8.43
C GLY A 129 106.45 -0.04 -8.05
N LEU A 130 106.13 0.06 -6.76
CA LEU A 130 104.95 0.79 -6.28
C LEU A 130 105.03 2.29 -6.58
N LYS A 131 106.21 2.90 -6.45
CA LYS A 131 106.42 4.30 -6.86
C LYS A 131 106.20 4.50 -8.35
N LEU A 132 106.65 3.56 -9.18
CA LEU A 132 106.45 3.62 -10.62
C LEU A 132 104.95 3.48 -10.97
N GLU A 133 104.22 2.60 -10.30
CA GLU A 133 102.77 2.45 -10.47
C GLU A 133 101.99 3.70 -9.98
N GLU A 134 102.38 4.30 -8.86
CA GLU A 134 101.81 5.56 -8.39
C GLU A 134 102.13 6.74 -9.32
N ASP A 135 103.33 6.76 -9.90
CA ASP A 135 103.74 7.74 -10.91
C ASP A 135 102.94 7.55 -12.20
N GLU A 136 102.71 6.31 -12.65
CA GLU A 136 101.83 6.00 -13.79
C GLU A 136 100.38 6.38 -13.51
N ARG A 137 99.86 6.11 -12.30
CA ARG A 137 98.51 6.53 -11.91
C ARG A 137 98.38 8.05 -11.92
N ARG A 138 99.36 8.76 -11.36
CA ARG A 138 99.41 10.24 -11.39
C ARG A 138 99.49 10.78 -12.82
N ARG A 139 100.27 10.14 -13.70
CA ARG A 139 100.31 10.48 -15.13
C ARG A 139 98.95 10.26 -15.79
N HIS A 140 98.31 9.13 -15.56
CA HIS A 140 97.02 8.82 -16.17
C HIS A 140 95.90 9.74 -15.67
N GLU A 141 95.90 10.09 -14.38
CA GLU A 141 95.00 11.10 -13.82
C GLU A 141 95.25 12.49 -14.43
N ALA A 142 96.52 12.87 -14.66
CA ALA A 142 96.88 14.12 -15.32
C ALA A 142 96.43 14.13 -16.79
N GLU A 143 96.59 13.01 -17.51
CA GLU A 143 96.12 12.80 -18.88
C GLU A 143 94.58 12.90 -18.97
N LEU A 144 93.84 12.28 -18.05
CA LEU A 144 92.38 12.40 -17.98
C LEU A 144 91.93 13.83 -17.70
N LYS A 145 92.59 14.53 -16.76
CA LYS A 145 92.29 15.94 -16.48
C LYS A 145 92.57 16.82 -17.69
N LEU A 146 93.69 16.60 -18.38
CA LEU A 146 94.01 17.27 -19.64
C LEU A 146 92.97 16.96 -20.72
N TYR A 147 92.52 15.69 -20.84
CA TYR A 147 91.47 15.29 -21.78
C TYR A 147 90.13 15.97 -21.47
N HIS A 148 89.71 16.05 -20.19
CA HIS A 148 88.49 16.75 -19.80
C HIS A 148 88.59 18.26 -20.00
N GLN A 149 89.75 18.87 -19.72
CA GLN A 149 90.01 20.28 -20.01
C GLN A 149 90.00 20.56 -21.51
N TRP A 150 90.60 19.70 -22.32
CA TRP A 150 90.53 19.79 -23.78
C TRP A 150 89.10 19.60 -24.30
N ARG A 151 88.39 18.58 -23.83
CA ARG A 151 87.00 18.28 -24.22
C ARG A 151 86.06 19.44 -23.89
N SER A 152 86.18 19.99 -22.69
CA SER A 152 85.39 21.15 -22.25
C SER A 152 85.89 22.47 -22.85
N GLY A 153 87.18 22.60 -23.16
CA GLY A 153 87.78 23.79 -23.76
C GLY A 153 87.57 23.90 -25.28
N ASN A 154 87.37 22.77 -25.97
CA ASN A 154 87.26 22.72 -27.42
C ASN A 154 85.95 23.38 -27.90
N PRO A 155 86.02 24.48 -28.68
CA PRO A 155 84.84 25.20 -29.13
C PRO A 155 83.95 24.38 -30.08
N VAL A 156 84.54 23.43 -30.84
CA VAL A 156 83.80 22.58 -31.78
C VAL A 156 82.91 21.59 -31.03
N LEU A 157 83.45 20.92 -30.01
CA LEU A 157 82.67 19.98 -29.18
C LEU A 157 81.56 20.71 -28.41
N LYS A 158 81.86 21.89 -27.83
CA LYS A 158 80.85 22.75 -27.19
C LYS A 158 79.72 23.15 -28.15
N HIS A 159 80.04 23.43 -29.41
CA HIS A 159 79.03 23.76 -30.41
C HIS A 159 78.11 22.55 -30.71
N TYR A 160 78.69 21.37 -30.92
CA TYR A 160 77.91 20.14 -31.13
C TYR A 160 77.05 19.77 -29.91
N GLU A 161 77.59 19.89 -28.69
CA GLU A 161 76.82 19.66 -27.46
C GLU A 161 75.65 20.64 -27.31
N ARG A 162 75.83 21.92 -27.67
CA ARG A 162 74.74 22.90 -27.71
C ARG A 162 73.68 22.55 -28.77
N MET A 163 74.11 22.12 -29.95
CA MET A 163 73.20 21.68 -31.01
C MET A 163 72.39 20.45 -30.60
N GLN A 164 73.03 19.47 -29.95
CA GLN A 164 72.36 18.29 -29.41
C GLN A 164 71.36 18.68 -28.31
N LYS A 165 71.77 19.49 -27.33
CA LYS A 165 70.86 20.00 -26.28
C LYS A 165 69.68 20.79 -26.86
N SER A 166 69.90 21.59 -27.90
CA SER A 166 68.83 22.32 -28.59
C SER A 166 67.86 21.38 -29.30
N ARG A 167 68.37 20.32 -29.94
CA ARG A 167 67.56 19.26 -30.53
C ARG A 167 66.75 18.52 -29.45
N ASP A 168 67.37 18.15 -28.34
CA ASP A 168 66.72 17.44 -27.23
C ASP A 168 65.63 18.31 -26.59
N LEU A 169 65.88 19.61 -26.44
CA LEU A 169 64.87 20.57 -25.96
C LEU A 169 63.68 20.66 -26.92
N LYS A 170 63.93 20.69 -28.24
CA LYS A 170 62.86 20.68 -29.25
C LYS A 170 62.05 19.38 -29.21
N LEU A 171 62.71 18.23 -29.04
CA LEU A 171 62.04 16.94 -28.89
C LEU A 171 61.20 16.89 -27.61
N SER A 172 61.75 17.31 -26.47
CA SER A 172 61.03 17.38 -25.20
C SER A 172 59.83 18.33 -25.25
N TRP A 173 59.94 19.46 -25.96
CA TRP A 173 58.82 20.38 -26.18
C TRP A 173 57.73 19.76 -27.07
N LEU A 174 58.10 19.04 -28.12
CA LEU A 174 57.15 18.29 -28.96
C LEU A 174 56.46 17.18 -28.15
N ASP A 175 57.20 16.45 -27.33
CA ASP A 175 56.66 15.43 -26.43
C ASP A 175 55.66 16.04 -25.44
N GLN A 176 55.99 17.19 -24.84
CA GLN A 176 55.07 17.91 -23.95
C GLN A 176 53.81 18.39 -24.69
N GLN A 177 53.93 18.82 -25.95
CA GLN A 177 52.78 19.22 -26.76
C GLN A 177 51.88 18.02 -27.10
N ILE A 178 52.48 16.87 -27.42
CA ILE A 178 51.76 15.61 -27.65
C ILE A 178 51.07 15.14 -26.36
N GLU A 179 51.77 15.16 -25.23
CA GLU A 179 51.23 14.76 -23.92
C GLU A 179 50.06 15.66 -23.50
N ASN A 180 50.19 16.97 -23.66
CA ASN A 180 49.11 17.92 -23.40
C ASN A 180 47.89 17.67 -24.30
N ARG A 181 48.09 17.29 -25.57
CA ARG A 181 47.00 16.96 -26.49
C ARG A 181 46.30 15.66 -26.06
N MET A 182 47.08 14.64 -25.74
CA MET A 182 46.59 13.35 -25.23
C MET A 182 45.86 13.49 -23.89
N GLN A 183 46.32 14.40 -23.03
CA GLN A 183 45.67 14.70 -21.76
C GLN A 183 44.31 15.38 -21.96
N LYS A 184 44.23 16.38 -22.85
CA LYS A 184 42.95 17.03 -23.20
C LYS A 184 41.95 16.05 -23.82
N GLU A 185 42.41 15.19 -24.72
CA GLU A 185 41.54 14.16 -25.32
C GLU A 185 40.99 13.19 -24.28
N ARG A 186 41.84 12.73 -23.34
CA ARG A 186 41.41 11.92 -22.19
C ARG A 186 40.39 12.65 -21.31
N GLU A 187 40.62 13.92 -20.99
CA GLU A 187 39.69 14.72 -20.20
C GLU A 187 38.33 14.93 -20.91
N GLU A 188 38.34 15.14 -22.23
CA GLU A 188 37.12 15.25 -23.02
C GLU A 188 36.36 13.92 -23.12
N GLU A 189 37.06 12.80 -23.22
CA GLU A 189 36.47 11.47 -23.18
C GLU A 189 35.87 11.15 -21.81
N GLU A 190 36.57 11.47 -20.73
CA GLU A 190 36.07 11.35 -19.36
C GLU A 190 34.85 12.25 -19.14
N CYS A 191 34.88 13.51 -19.56
CA CYS A 191 33.72 14.40 -19.52
C CYS A 191 32.54 13.82 -20.31
N ARG A 192 32.79 13.27 -21.50
CA ARG A 192 31.75 12.59 -22.31
C ARG A 192 31.19 11.36 -21.61
N LYS A 193 32.02 10.55 -20.94
CA LYS A 193 31.57 9.39 -20.14
C LYS A 193 30.69 9.84 -18.97
N ILE A 194 31.12 10.85 -18.22
CA ILE A 194 30.37 11.41 -17.09
C ILE A 194 29.02 11.98 -17.55
N LEU A 195 28.98 12.69 -18.69
CA LEU A 195 27.73 13.19 -19.27
C LEU A 195 26.78 12.05 -19.65
N LYS A 196 27.28 11.02 -20.34
CA LYS A 196 26.49 9.83 -20.71
C LYS A 196 25.97 9.08 -19.49
N GLU A 197 26.76 8.98 -18.42
CA GLU A 197 26.33 8.36 -17.16
C GLU A 197 25.22 9.17 -16.49
N ARG A 198 25.35 10.50 -16.43
CA ARG A 198 24.29 11.38 -15.92
C ARG A 198 23.01 11.28 -16.75
N GLU A 199 23.10 11.28 -18.07
CA GLU A 199 21.95 11.13 -18.96
C GLU A 199 21.26 9.76 -18.79
N LYS A 200 22.01 8.70 -18.53
CA LYS A 200 21.45 7.38 -18.21
C LYS A 200 20.72 7.40 -16.88
N MET A 201 21.33 7.98 -15.84
CA MET A 201 20.70 8.10 -14.53
C MET A 201 19.38 8.88 -14.58
N VAL A 202 19.36 10.01 -15.30
CA VAL A 202 18.14 10.81 -15.50
C VAL A 202 17.06 10.01 -16.23
N ARG A 203 17.41 9.31 -17.32
CA ARG A 203 16.46 8.46 -18.05
C ARG A 203 15.90 7.32 -17.20
N GLU A 204 16.75 6.69 -16.38
CA GLU A 204 16.30 5.64 -15.47
C GLU A 204 15.36 6.19 -14.38
N GLU A 205 15.59 7.41 -13.89
CA GLU A 205 14.70 8.10 -12.96
C GLU A 205 13.36 8.48 -13.61
N GLU A 206 13.38 8.96 -14.85
CA GLU A 206 12.18 9.26 -15.65
C GLU A 206 11.33 8.01 -15.87
N VAL A 207 11.93 6.90 -16.28
CA VAL A 207 11.23 5.62 -16.48
C VAL A 207 10.60 5.12 -15.18
N LYS A 208 11.35 5.14 -14.07
CA LYS A 208 10.81 4.77 -12.74
C LYS A 208 9.63 5.65 -12.33
N TYR A 209 9.71 6.95 -12.60
CA TYR A 209 8.62 7.88 -12.32
C TYR A 209 7.39 7.57 -13.18
N GLU A 210 7.57 7.33 -14.48
CA GLU A 210 6.47 6.96 -15.38
C GLU A 210 5.80 5.64 -14.98
N GLU A 211 6.57 4.63 -14.59
CA GLU A 211 6.06 3.35 -14.11
C GLU A 211 5.22 3.54 -12.84
N GLN A 212 5.70 4.33 -11.88
CA GLN A 212 4.94 4.66 -10.67
C GLN A 212 3.65 5.40 -11.00
N GLN A 213 3.69 6.36 -11.93
CA GLN A 213 2.49 7.06 -12.39
C GLN A 213 1.49 6.13 -13.08
N LYS A 214 1.96 5.19 -13.91
CA LYS A 214 1.12 4.17 -14.55
C LYS A 214 0.47 3.27 -13.49
N GLN A 215 1.22 2.79 -12.51
CA GLN A 215 0.68 1.96 -11.43
C GLN A 215 -0.38 2.71 -10.61
N LEU A 216 -0.16 3.99 -10.30
CA LEU A 216 -1.16 4.81 -9.60
C LEU A 216 -2.43 5.01 -10.43
N ARG A 217 -2.29 5.22 -11.74
CA ARG A 217 -3.44 5.33 -12.66
C ARG A 217 -4.25 4.04 -12.69
N VAL A 218 -3.59 2.89 -12.86
CA VAL A 218 -4.24 1.58 -12.87
C VAL A 218 -4.99 1.34 -11.55
N LYS A 219 -4.34 1.55 -10.40
CA LYS A 219 -5.01 1.44 -9.09
C LYS A 219 -6.22 2.35 -8.96
N ARG A 220 -6.12 3.59 -9.46
CA ARG A 220 -7.23 4.55 -9.43
C ARG A 220 -8.39 4.10 -10.31
N GLU A 221 -8.09 3.55 -11.49
CA GLU A 221 -9.10 3.00 -12.42
C GLU A 221 -9.77 1.75 -11.83
N GLU A 222 -9.00 0.85 -11.21
CA GLU A 222 -9.51 -0.33 -10.52
C GLU A 222 -10.46 0.05 -9.36
N LEU A 223 -10.06 0.99 -8.51
CA LEU A 223 -10.91 1.48 -7.42
C LEU A 223 -12.15 2.20 -7.93
N LYS A 224 -12.04 2.98 -9.02
CA LYS A 224 -13.19 3.63 -9.65
C LYS A 224 -14.16 2.61 -10.24
N ALA A 225 -13.65 1.60 -10.94
CA ALA A 225 -14.46 0.52 -11.50
C ALA A 225 -15.12 -0.32 -10.38
N GLY A 226 -14.40 -0.58 -9.29
CA GLY A 226 -14.96 -1.21 -8.09
C GLY A 226 -16.11 -0.40 -7.51
N LEU A 227 -15.92 0.92 -7.33
CA LEU A 227 -16.96 1.81 -6.83
C LEU A 227 -18.17 1.89 -7.78
N GLU A 228 -17.97 1.96 -9.09
CA GLU A 228 -19.04 1.96 -10.09
C GLU A 228 -19.90 0.70 -10.00
N LYS A 229 -19.27 -0.48 -9.90
CA LYS A 229 -19.98 -1.75 -9.69
C LYS A 229 -20.80 -1.74 -8.40
N GLN A 230 -20.22 -1.27 -7.29
CA GLN A 230 -20.95 -1.18 -6.02
C GLN A 230 -22.15 -0.21 -6.12
N MET A 231 -22.01 0.89 -6.86
CA MET A 231 -23.10 1.84 -7.11
C MET A 231 -24.20 1.25 -7.99
N GLU A 232 -23.86 0.46 -9.01
CA GLU A 232 -24.84 -0.27 -9.83
C GLU A 232 -25.60 -1.32 -9.01
N GLU A 233 -24.89 -2.12 -8.21
CA GLU A 233 -25.53 -3.08 -7.31
C GLU A 233 -26.44 -2.40 -6.27
N LEU A 234 -26.03 -1.24 -5.74
CA LEU A 234 -26.89 -0.44 -4.87
C LEU A 234 -28.16 0.04 -5.57
N LYS A 235 -28.09 0.44 -6.84
CA LYS A 235 -29.27 0.82 -7.64
C LYS A 235 -30.23 -0.36 -7.80
N LEU A 236 -29.71 -1.53 -8.16
CA LEU A 236 -30.52 -2.75 -8.27
C LEU A 236 -31.19 -3.09 -6.92
N LYS A 237 -30.47 -2.96 -5.80
CA LYS A 237 -31.06 -3.18 -4.47
C LYS A 237 -32.11 -2.13 -4.10
N THR A 238 -31.95 -0.88 -4.54
CA THR A 238 -33.01 0.13 -4.36
C THR A 238 -34.26 -0.18 -5.17
N GLU A 239 -34.12 -0.65 -6.41
CA GLU A 239 -35.25 -1.08 -7.24
C GLU A 239 -35.99 -2.25 -6.59
N ILE A 240 -35.25 -3.27 -6.11
CA ILE A 240 -35.84 -4.40 -5.37
C ILE A 240 -36.57 -3.91 -4.11
N SER A 241 -36.01 -2.95 -3.37
CA SER A 241 -36.65 -2.37 -2.19
C SER A 241 -37.94 -1.64 -2.54
N ASP A 242 -37.97 -0.90 -3.65
CA ASP A 242 -39.17 -0.20 -4.11
C ASP A 242 -40.25 -1.19 -4.58
N GLU A 243 -39.85 -2.28 -5.25
CA GLU A 243 -40.76 -3.37 -5.61
C GLU A 243 -41.37 -4.06 -4.38
N LEU A 244 -40.55 -4.34 -3.37
CA LEU A 244 -41.00 -4.93 -2.10
C LEU A 244 -41.97 -3.99 -1.37
N ARG A 245 -41.69 -2.67 -1.36
CA ARG A 245 -42.59 -1.66 -0.80
C ARG A 245 -43.93 -1.63 -1.54
N ARG A 246 -43.91 -1.64 -2.88
CA ARG A 246 -45.14 -1.70 -3.69
C ARG A 246 -45.96 -2.96 -3.37
N LYS A 247 -45.31 -4.12 -3.26
CA LYS A 247 -45.97 -5.38 -2.86
C LYS A 247 -46.57 -5.28 -1.45
N GLU A 248 -45.91 -4.61 -0.51
CA GLU A 248 -46.43 -4.41 0.85
C GLU A 248 -47.66 -3.49 0.85
N GLU A 249 -47.62 -2.39 0.10
CA GLU A 249 -48.77 -1.49 -0.06
C GLU A 249 -49.97 -2.22 -0.67
N GLU A 250 -49.74 -3.07 -1.67
CA GLU A 250 -50.77 -3.91 -2.28
C GLU A 250 -51.38 -4.90 -1.27
N GLU A 251 -50.56 -5.62 -0.50
CA GLU A 251 -51.06 -6.53 0.55
C GLU A 251 -51.77 -5.78 1.70
N SER A 252 -51.31 -4.59 2.05
CA SER A 252 -51.94 -3.74 3.08
C SER A 252 -53.32 -3.25 2.64
N LYS A 253 -53.47 -2.81 1.39
CA LYS A 253 -54.78 -2.45 0.81
C LYS A 253 -55.75 -3.63 0.87
N LYS A 254 -55.29 -4.83 0.51
CA LYS A 254 -56.10 -6.06 0.57
C LYS A 254 -56.55 -6.37 2.01
N ARG A 255 -55.64 -6.22 2.98
CA ARG A 255 -55.96 -6.41 4.40
C ARG A 255 -57.08 -5.46 4.86
N VAL A 256 -57.00 -4.19 4.48
CA VAL A 256 -58.03 -3.18 4.79
C VAL A 256 -59.36 -3.51 4.13
N GLU A 257 -59.37 -3.96 2.87
CA GLU A 257 -60.59 -4.38 2.18
C GLU A 257 -61.25 -5.60 2.85
N LEU A 258 -60.44 -6.59 3.25
CA LEU A 258 -60.91 -7.78 3.94
C LEU A 258 -61.46 -7.47 5.33
N ASP A 259 -60.81 -6.58 6.08
CA ASP A 259 -61.31 -6.07 7.36
C ASP A 259 -62.63 -5.30 7.16
N GLY A 260 -62.77 -4.55 6.07
CA GLY A 260 -64.03 -3.92 5.67
C GLY A 260 -65.16 -4.92 5.43
N ILE A 261 -64.87 -6.07 4.82
CA ILE A 261 -65.83 -7.17 4.62
C ILE A 261 -66.21 -7.83 5.95
N GLU A 262 -65.22 -8.10 6.81
CA GLU A 262 -65.46 -8.66 8.15
C GLU A 262 -66.37 -7.73 8.99
N MET A 263 -66.11 -6.43 8.97
CA MET A 263 -66.90 -5.44 9.71
C MET A 263 -68.33 -5.35 9.18
N LYS A 264 -68.54 -5.44 7.87
CA LYS A 264 -69.88 -5.54 7.27
C LYS A 264 -70.60 -6.81 7.74
N ARG A 265 -69.91 -7.97 7.75
CA ARG A 265 -70.46 -9.23 8.28
C ARG A 265 -70.92 -9.09 9.73
N ILE A 266 -70.09 -8.50 10.59
CA ILE A 266 -70.42 -8.28 12.01
C ILE A 266 -71.63 -7.34 12.16
N ALA A 267 -71.71 -6.29 11.35
CA ALA A 267 -72.85 -5.38 11.35
C ALA A 267 -74.14 -6.06 10.88
N ASP A 268 -74.07 -6.91 9.85
CA ASP A 268 -75.22 -7.68 9.35
C ASP A 268 -75.67 -8.71 10.38
N GLU A 269 -74.75 -9.37 11.09
CA GLU A 269 -75.09 -10.27 12.20
C GLU A 269 -75.82 -9.56 13.35
N LYS A 270 -75.39 -8.34 13.70
CA LYS A 270 -76.12 -7.53 14.69
C LYS A 270 -77.54 -7.20 14.25
N LYS A 271 -77.72 -6.76 12.99
CA LYS A 271 -79.05 -6.49 12.42
C LYS A 271 -79.92 -7.75 12.39
N ARG A 272 -79.31 -8.93 12.18
CA ARG A 272 -80.03 -10.21 12.23
C ARG A 272 -80.54 -10.51 13.62
N LEU A 273 -79.70 -10.38 14.65
CA LEU A 273 -80.10 -10.56 16.05
C LEU A 273 -81.23 -9.58 16.44
N GLU A 274 -81.17 -8.33 15.99
CA GLU A 274 -82.25 -7.35 16.19
C GLU A 274 -83.58 -7.80 15.57
N LYS A 275 -83.54 -8.34 14.33
CA LYS A 275 -84.71 -8.93 13.66
C LYS A 275 -85.23 -10.15 14.41
N GLU A 276 -84.36 -11.01 14.94
CA GLU A 276 -84.77 -12.17 15.74
C GLU A 276 -85.48 -11.75 17.04
N CYS A 277 -84.96 -10.74 17.74
CA CYS A 277 -85.61 -10.14 18.90
C CYS A 277 -86.99 -9.55 18.53
N ALA A 278 -87.10 -8.85 17.40
CA ALA A 278 -88.36 -8.29 16.93
C ALA A 278 -89.41 -9.40 16.65
N LEU A 279 -88.98 -10.55 16.11
CA LEU A 279 -89.85 -11.70 15.84
C LEU A 279 -90.37 -12.37 17.12
N TYR A 280 -89.67 -12.27 18.25
CA TYR A 280 -90.10 -12.86 19.52
C TYR A 280 -91.45 -12.30 20.00
N ASN A 281 -91.75 -11.04 19.69
CA ASN A 281 -92.97 -10.36 20.12
C ASN A 281 -94.23 -10.73 19.30
N ILE A 282 -94.09 -11.53 18.23
CA ILE A 282 -95.22 -11.91 17.37
C ILE A 282 -95.94 -13.13 17.94
N LYS A 283 -97.24 -12.96 18.26
CA LYS A 283 -98.07 -14.01 18.87
C LYS A 283 -98.57 -15.07 17.89
N GLN A 284 -98.82 -14.70 16.64
CA GLN A 284 -99.28 -15.64 15.59
C GLN A 284 -98.09 -16.41 15.00
N TYR A 285 -98.07 -17.73 15.19
CA TYR A 285 -96.95 -18.58 14.77
C TYR A 285 -96.83 -18.66 13.25
N LYS A 286 -97.96 -18.70 12.53
CA LYS A 286 -97.97 -18.66 11.05
C LYS A 286 -97.34 -17.39 10.50
N LEU A 287 -97.67 -16.22 11.08
CA LEU A 287 -97.09 -14.94 10.68
C LEU A 287 -95.60 -14.86 11.03
N ARG A 288 -95.21 -15.40 12.20
CA ARG A 288 -93.82 -15.46 12.66
C ARG A 288 -92.96 -16.34 11.74
N LEU A 289 -93.47 -17.50 11.32
CA LEU A 289 -92.82 -18.38 10.35
C LEU A 289 -92.58 -17.69 9.00
N LYS A 290 -93.60 -17.03 8.45
CA LYS A 290 -93.47 -16.29 7.18
C LYS A 290 -92.42 -15.19 7.24
N LYS A 291 -92.46 -14.34 8.27
CA LYS A 291 -91.45 -13.29 8.45
C LYS A 291 -90.05 -13.84 8.70
N LYS A 292 -89.92 -14.98 9.40
CA LYS A 292 -88.61 -15.62 9.60
C LYS A 292 -88.06 -16.20 8.30
N ALA A 293 -88.90 -16.85 7.48
CA ALA A 293 -88.53 -17.33 6.15
C ALA A 293 -88.05 -16.18 5.23
N GLU A 294 -88.77 -15.05 5.23
CA GLU A 294 -88.38 -13.83 4.50
C GLU A 294 -87.03 -13.28 4.98
N ASN A 295 -86.82 -13.21 6.30
CA ASN A 295 -85.54 -12.79 6.88
C ASN A 295 -84.39 -13.73 6.48
N ILE A 296 -84.64 -15.04 6.43
CA ILE A 296 -83.63 -16.03 6.03
C ILE A 296 -83.29 -15.89 4.55
N GLN A 297 -84.27 -15.69 3.68
CA GLN A 297 -84.00 -15.42 2.26
C GLN A 297 -83.17 -14.15 2.06
N ALA A 298 -83.48 -13.07 2.78
CA ALA A 298 -82.69 -11.84 2.75
C ALA A 298 -81.26 -12.06 3.29
N ASN A 299 -81.10 -12.87 4.35
CA ASN A 299 -79.79 -13.20 4.90
C ASN A 299 -78.94 -14.02 3.91
N LEU A 300 -79.55 -14.99 3.23
CA LEU A 300 -78.89 -15.78 2.18
C LEU A 300 -78.42 -14.88 1.04
N ASP A 301 -79.20 -13.86 0.65
CA ASP A 301 -78.82 -12.89 -0.38
C ASP A 301 -77.63 -12.03 0.05
N GLN A 302 -77.62 -11.54 1.30
CA GLN A 302 -76.48 -10.80 1.85
C GLN A 302 -75.21 -11.66 1.93
N GLU A 303 -75.34 -12.93 2.35
CA GLU A 303 -74.23 -13.89 2.39
C GLU A 303 -73.68 -14.17 1.00
N ARG A 304 -74.57 -14.34 0.01
CA ARG A 304 -74.19 -14.51 -1.39
C ARG A 304 -73.44 -13.30 -1.91
N GLU A 305 -73.93 -12.08 -1.66
CA GLU A 305 -73.22 -10.85 -2.05
C GLU A 305 -71.84 -10.75 -1.40
N LEU A 306 -71.71 -11.13 -0.12
CA LEU A 306 -70.42 -11.13 0.57
C LEU A 306 -69.43 -12.10 -0.08
N ILE A 307 -69.86 -13.32 -0.38
CA ILE A 307 -68.99 -14.33 -1.03
C ILE A 307 -68.66 -13.94 -2.47
N VAL A 308 -69.60 -13.35 -3.21
CA VAL A 308 -69.32 -12.80 -4.55
C VAL A 308 -68.27 -11.69 -4.48
N LYS A 309 -68.37 -10.77 -3.52
CA LYS A 309 -67.35 -9.73 -3.29
C LYS A 309 -65.98 -10.33 -2.96
N LEU A 310 -65.91 -11.39 -2.14
CA LEU A 310 -64.66 -12.10 -1.87
C LEU A 310 -64.06 -12.75 -3.14
N LYS A 311 -64.93 -13.25 -4.03
CA LYS A 311 -64.53 -13.83 -5.32
C LYS A 311 -64.05 -12.76 -6.30
N GLU A 312 -64.75 -11.63 -6.41
CA GLU A 312 -64.42 -10.49 -7.29
C GLU A 312 -63.11 -9.81 -6.90
N LEU A 313 -62.80 -9.74 -5.60
CA LEU A 313 -61.51 -9.26 -5.11
C LEU A 313 -60.36 -10.24 -5.41
N GLU A 314 -60.65 -11.35 -6.11
CA GLU A 314 -59.69 -12.38 -6.51
C GLU A 314 -58.82 -12.87 -5.35
N ILE A 315 -59.36 -12.83 -4.13
CA ILE A 315 -58.54 -13.03 -2.93
C ILE A 315 -58.02 -14.48 -2.90
N ALA A 316 -58.81 -15.42 -3.41
CA ALA A 316 -58.41 -16.81 -3.58
C ALA A 316 -57.38 -17.01 -4.71
N GLU A 317 -57.33 -16.14 -5.73
CA GLU A 317 -56.31 -16.24 -6.80
C GLU A 317 -54.89 -15.97 -6.29
N ARG A 318 -54.78 -15.28 -5.15
CA ARG A 318 -53.55 -14.70 -4.62
C ARG A 318 -52.92 -15.54 -3.51
N ILE A 319 -53.51 -16.71 -3.23
CA ILE A 319 -52.92 -17.73 -2.38
C ILE A 319 -51.75 -18.36 -3.15
N GLU A 320 -50.54 -18.26 -2.59
CA GLU A 320 -49.30 -18.82 -3.17
C GLU A 320 -49.36 -20.35 -3.25
N ASP A 321 -49.92 -20.99 -2.23
CA ASP A 321 -50.12 -22.44 -2.19
C ASP A 321 -51.24 -22.85 -3.16
N GLU A 322 -50.87 -23.44 -4.31
CA GLU A 322 -51.84 -23.86 -5.32
C GLU A 322 -52.91 -24.83 -4.77
N ALA A 323 -52.55 -25.70 -3.82
CA ALA A 323 -53.49 -26.62 -3.18
C ALA A 323 -54.54 -25.88 -2.35
N LYS A 324 -54.12 -24.96 -1.48
CA LYS A 324 -55.02 -24.13 -0.66
C LYS A 324 -55.83 -23.15 -1.52
N LYS A 325 -55.23 -22.65 -2.60
CA LYS A 325 -55.92 -21.84 -3.62
C LYS A 325 -57.10 -22.58 -4.21
N LYS A 326 -56.88 -23.84 -4.64
CA LYS A 326 -57.95 -24.70 -5.17
C LYS A 326 -59.00 -24.98 -4.11
N GLU A 327 -58.60 -25.36 -2.91
CA GLU A 327 -59.51 -25.62 -1.77
C GLU A 327 -60.42 -24.42 -1.47
N VAL A 328 -59.87 -23.20 -1.36
CA VAL A 328 -60.66 -21.99 -1.09
C VAL A 328 -61.58 -21.66 -2.27
N LYS A 329 -61.12 -21.81 -3.51
CA LYS A 329 -61.96 -21.59 -4.71
C LYS A 329 -63.12 -22.59 -4.78
N GLU A 330 -62.85 -23.86 -4.48
CA GLU A 330 -63.85 -24.92 -4.41
C GLU A 330 -64.84 -24.64 -3.29
N ALA A 331 -64.38 -24.29 -2.09
CA ALA A 331 -65.24 -23.92 -0.96
C ALA A 331 -66.14 -22.72 -1.28
N ILE A 332 -65.62 -21.67 -1.92
CA ILE A 332 -66.40 -20.50 -2.38
C ILE A 332 -67.46 -20.93 -3.41
N SER A 333 -67.08 -21.79 -4.36
CA SER A 333 -67.99 -22.23 -5.41
C SER A 333 -69.09 -23.14 -4.87
N GLN A 334 -68.74 -24.08 -3.99
CA GLN A 334 -69.67 -24.94 -3.28
C GLN A 334 -70.63 -24.12 -2.40
N PHE A 335 -70.12 -23.10 -1.68
CA PHE A 335 -70.96 -22.22 -0.89
C PHE A 335 -72.03 -21.52 -1.74
N LEU A 336 -71.66 -21.00 -2.91
CA LEU A 336 -72.61 -20.30 -3.80
C LEU A 336 -73.72 -21.22 -4.29
N VAL A 337 -73.39 -22.46 -4.65
CA VAL A 337 -74.38 -23.48 -5.05
C VAL A 337 -75.29 -23.84 -3.86
N LEU A 338 -74.71 -24.14 -2.70
CA LEU A 338 -75.46 -24.49 -1.50
C LEU A 338 -76.38 -23.36 -1.03
N ASN A 339 -75.94 -22.10 -1.13
CA ASN A 339 -76.73 -20.93 -0.78
C ASN A 339 -77.95 -20.78 -1.71
N GLU A 340 -77.77 -21.01 -3.02
CA GLU A 340 -78.87 -20.95 -3.98
C GLU A 340 -79.89 -22.09 -3.78
N ASP A 341 -79.42 -23.31 -3.51
CA ASP A 341 -80.27 -24.46 -3.20
C ASP A 341 -81.07 -24.23 -1.91
N GLN A 342 -80.42 -23.71 -0.86
CA GLN A 342 -81.09 -23.33 0.39
C GLN A 342 -82.13 -22.24 0.16
N LYS A 343 -81.85 -21.25 -0.69
CA LYS A 343 -82.82 -20.21 -1.05
C LYS A 343 -84.04 -20.79 -1.78
N ARG A 344 -83.84 -21.75 -2.69
CA ARG A 344 -84.94 -22.46 -3.39
C ARG A 344 -85.77 -23.29 -2.43
N LEU A 345 -85.13 -24.03 -1.52
CA LEU A 345 -85.80 -24.80 -0.48
C LEU A 345 -86.65 -23.90 0.42
N GLU A 346 -86.11 -22.75 0.85
CA GLU A 346 -86.82 -21.81 1.71
C GLU A 346 -88.05 -21.19 1.00
N LYS A 347 -87.96 -20.91 -0.31
CA LYS A 347 -89.12 -20.48 -1.11
C LYS A 347 -90.20 -21.55 -1.19
N ASN A 348 -89.81 -22.81 -1.35
CA ASN A 348 -90.76 -23.92 -1.39
C ASN A 348 -91.42 -24.16 -0.02
N ARG A 349 -90.64 -24.09 1.06
CA ARG A 349 -91.15 -24.12 2.44
C ARG A 349 -92.14 -22.97 2.68
N GLN A 350 -91.81 -21.75 2.26
CA GLN A 350 -92.68 -20.58 2.42
C GLN A 350 -94.05 -20.75 1.73
N LYS A 351 -94.10 -21.36 0.53
CA LYS A 351 -95.36 -21.70 -0.15
C LYS A 351 -96.20 -22.72 0.64
N HIS A 352 -95.56 -23.69 1.29
CA HIS A 352 -96.26 -24.68 2.11
C HIS A 352 -96.88 -24.05 3.37
N LEU A 353 -96.29 -22.98 3.91
CA LEU A 353 -96.82 -22.26 5.07
C LEU A 353 -98.23 -21.66 4.84
N ASP A 354 -98.63 -21.42 3.58
CA ASP A 354 -99.96 -20.90 3.27
C ASP A 354 -101.09 -21.86 3.66
N PHE A 355 -100.81 -23.18 3.66
CA PHE A 355 -101.79 -24.23 3.93
C PHE A 355 -101.87 -24.65 5.40
N LEU A 356 -100.93 -24.22 6.26
CA LEU A 356 -100.88 -24.61 7.68
C LEU A 356 -101.89 -23.83 8.54
N PHE A 357 -102.45 -24.51 9.55
CA PHE A 357 -103.18 -23.89 10.65
C PHE A 357 -102.21 -23.37 11.73
N ASP A 358 -102.65 -22.43 12.58
CA ASP A 358 -101.75 -21.79 13.57
C ASP A 358 -101.30 -22.76 14.69
N SER A 359 -102.10 -23.78 15.00
CA SER A 359 -101.74 -24.86 15.95
C SER A 359 -100.61 -25.74 15.41
N GLU A 360 -100.68 -26.14 14.14
CA GLU A 360 -99.62 -26.89 13.44
C GLU A 360 -98.38 -26.02 13.23
N ALA A 361 -98.58 -24.73 12.95
CA ALA A 361 -97.50 -23.75 12.77
C ALA A 361 -96.63 -23.60 14.03
N LYS A 362 -97.17 -23.77 15.23
CA LYS A 362 -96.37 -23.73 16.47
C LYS A 362 -95.36 -24.87 16.54
N PHE A 363 -95.79 -26.10 16.28
CA PHE A 363 -94.93 -27.28 16.29
C PHE A 363 -93.89 -27.23 15.15
N GLN A 364 -94.33 -26.84 13.94
CA GLN A 364 -93.45 -26.61 12.79
C GLN A 364 -92.42 -25.51 13.07
N PHE A 365 -92.80 -24.43 13.77
CA PHE A 365 -91.90 -23.34 14.13
C PHE A 365 -90.77 -23.81 15.03
N GLU A 366 -91.05 -24.60 16.07
CA GLU A 366 -90.01 -25.08 16.98
C GLU A 366 -88.99 -25.97 16.29
N GLN A 367 -89.44 -26.93 15.47
CA GLN A 367 -88.55 -27.79 14.68
C GLN A 367 -87.74 -27.00 13.65
N GLN A 368 -88.42 -26.19 12.83
CA GLN A 368 -87.78 -25.46 11.75
C GLN A 368 -86.81 -24.40 12.28
N ASN A 369 -87.12 -23.79 13.44
CA ASN A 369 -86.22 -22.85 14.10
C ASN A 369 -84.92 -23.50 14.57
N GLN A 370 -84.96 -24.78 14.97
CA GLN A 370 -83.75 -25.53 15.29
C GLN A 370 -82.93 -25.80 14.02
N CYS A 371 -83.57 -26.29 12.95
CA CYS A 371 -82.89 -26.50 11.67
C CYS A 371 -82.27 -25.22 11.12
N TRP A 372 -82.98 -24.09 11.17
CA TRP A 372 -82.46 -22.80 10.72
C TRP A 372 -81.25 -22.33 11.54
N LYS A 373 -81.23 -22.58 12.85
CA LYS A 373 -80.07 -22.26 13.71
C LYS A 373 -78.86 -23.11 13.36
N GLU A 374 -79.05 -24.40 13.11
CA GLU A 374 -77.98 -25.32 12.73
C GLU A 374 -77.41 -24.98 11.35
N GLU A 375 -78.29 -24.75 10.36
CA GLU A 375 -77.91 -24.30 9.02
C GLU A 375 -77.16 -22.96 9.08
N GLN A 376 -77.65 -22.00 9.87
CA GLN A 376 -77.01 -20.70 10.06
C GLN A 376 -75.64 -20.85 10.75
N ALA A 377 -75.52 -21.66 11.80
CA ALA A 377 -74.25 -21.89 12.48
C ALA A 377 -73.21 -22.49 11.52
N ALA A 378 -73.61 -23.47 10.71
CA ALA A 378 -72.75 -24.07 9.70
C ALA A 378 -72.30 -23.05 8.63
N ARG A 379 -73.22 -22.23 8.10
CA ARG A 379 -72.88 -21.18 7.12
C ARG A 379 -71.94 -20.13 7.71
N THR A 380 -72.24 -19.63 8.91
CA THR A 380 -71.39 -18.63 9.58
C THR A 380 -70.00 -19.17 9.87
N GLN A 381 -69.90 -20.43 10.29
CA GLN A 381 -68.61 -21.09 10.52
C GLN A 381 -67.81 -21.21 9.21
N LEU A 382 -68.43 -21.66 8.13
CA LEU A 382 -67.77 -21.77 6.82
C LEU A 382 -67.27 -20.42 6.30
N ILE A 383 -68.07 -19.36 6.40
CA ILE A 383 -67.66 -17.99 6.02
C ILE A 383 -66.47 -17.55 6.88
N LYS A 384 -66.52 -17.80 8.19
CA LYS A 384 -65.44 -17.43 9.12
C LYS A 384 -64.14 -18.17 8.76
N ASP A 385 -64.20 -19.47 8.48
CA ASP A 385 -63.03 -20.27 8.15
C ASP A 385 -62.37 -19.82 6.84
N VAL A 386 -63.17 -19.46 5.83
CA VAL A 386 -62.68 -18.87 4.58
C VAL A 386 -61.97 -17.53 4.84
N LEU A 387 -62.60 -16.64 5.62
CA LEU A 387 -62.02 -15.33 5.97
C LEU A 387 -60.73 -15.47 6.79
N ASP A 388 -60.71 -16.35 7.79
CA ASP A 388 -59.54 -16.57 8.65
C ASP A 388 -58.38 -17.21 7.86
N THR A 389 -58.66 -18.12 6.94
CA THR A 389 -57.65 -18.73 6.04
C THR A 389 -57.01 -17.66 5.16
N ILE A 390 -57.85 -16.79 4.56
CA ILE A 390 -57.39 -15.68 3.74
C ILE A 390 -56.56 -14.68 4.57
N LYS A 391 -57.04 -14.27 5.75
CA LYS A 391 -56.34 -13.34 6.66
C LYS A 391 -54.95 -13.85 7.00
N LYS A 392 -54.85 -15.12 7.43
CA LYS A 392 -53.57 -15.77 7.75
C LYS A 392 -52.61 -15.75 6.57
N GLN A 393 -53.11 -15.93 5.34
CA GLN A 393 -52.28 -15.89 4.15
C GLN A 393 -51.76 -14.48 3.84
N ILE A 394 -52.61 -13.46 3.94
CA ILE A 394 -52.19 -12.06 3.75
C ILE A 394 -51.16 -11.66 4.80
N ASP A 395 -51.42 -12.00 6.07
CA ASP A 395 -50.49 -11.72 7.17
C ASP A 395 -49.14 -12.46 6.98
N ALA A 396 -49.17 -13.72 6.51
CA ALA A 396 -47.95 -14.47 6.18
C ALA A 396 -47.18 -13.84 5.01
N ASN A 397 -47.87 -13.37 3.96
CA ASN A 397 -47.25 -12.70 2.82
C ASN A 397 -46.63 -11.35 3.23
N LEU A 398 -47.31 -10.58 4.08
CA LEU A 398 -46.78 -9.35 4.67
C LEU A 398 -45.52 -9.63 5.49
N GLU A 399 -45.52 -10.67 6.32
CA GLU A 399 -44.37 -11.04 7.13
C GLU A 399 -43.18 -11.49 6.27
N LYS A 400 -43.42 -12.34 5.25
CA LYS A 400 -42.38 -12.71 4.26
C LYS A 400 -41.82 -11.48 3.55
N ASN A 401 -42.65 -10.51 3.17
CA ASN A 401 -42.21 -9.29 2.53
C ASN A 401 -41.35 -8.44 3.47
N LYS A 402 -41.77 -8.26 4.73
CA LYS A 402 -40.98 -7.56 5.76
C LYS A 402 -39.62 -8.21 6.00
N GLN A 403 -39.57 -9.54 6.06
CA GLN A 403 -38.31 -10.28 6.20
C GLN A 403 -37.38 -10.02 5.01
N ARG A 404 -37.90 -10.11 3.77
CA ARG A 404 -37.14 -9.77 2.57
C ARG A 404 -36.68 -8.31 2.55
N GLN A 405 -37.50 -7.37 3.02
CA GLN A 405 -37.10 -5.96 3.15
C GLN A 405 -35.94 -5.79 4.13
N ILE A 406 -35.99 -6.46 5.29
CA ILE A 406 -34.90 -6.44 6.28
C ILE A 406 -33.61 -7.01 5.68
N GLU A 407 -33.69 -8.11 4.94
CA GLU A 407 -32.54 -8.71 4.25
C GLU A 407 -31.95 -7.77 3.21
N VAL A 408 -32.77 -7.20 2.33
CA VAL A 408 -32.33 -6.22 1.32
C VAL A 408 -31.73 -4.97 1.97
N MET A 409 -32.30 -4.51 3.09
CA MET A 409 -31.75 -3.38 3.84
C MET A 409 -30.39 -3.71 4.45
N ARG A 410 -30.22 -4.92 5.01
CA ARG A 410 -28.93 -5.38 5.54
C ARG A 410 -27.88 -5.45 4.44
N GLU A 411 -28.21 -6.07 3.31
CA GLU A 411 -27.33 -6.15 2.15
C GLU A 411 -26.97 -4.76 1.62
N ARG A 412 -27.96 -3.86 1.50
CA ARG A 412 -27.72 -2.46 1.10
C ARG A 412 -26.77 -1.75 2.06
N GLN A 413 -26.91 -1.94 3.38
CA GLN A 413 -25.99 -1.36 4.37
C GLN A 413 -24.57 -1.89 4.23
N GLU A 414 -24.40 -3.20 3.99
CA GLU A 414 -23.10 -3.81 3.73
C GLU A 414 -22.47 -3.23 2.46
N MET A 415 -23.26 -3.02 1.41
CA MET A 415 -22.80 -2.43 0.14
C MET A 415 -22.44 -0.94 0.28
N VAL A 416 -23.20 -0.17 1.06
CA VAL A 416 -22.85 1.23 1.38
C VAL A 416 -21.52 1.29 2.13
N LYS A 417 -21.28 0.41 3.10
CA LYS A 417 -19.99 0.35 3.82
C LYS A 417 -18.82 0.08 2.86
N LYS A 418 -18.96 -0.90 1.95
CA LYS A 418 -17.94 -1.18 0.92
C LYS A 418 -17.72 0.03 0.00
N ALA A 419 -18.79 0.69 -0.44
CA ALA A 419 -18.67 1.89 -1.27
C ALA A 419 -17.97 3.04 -0.52
N GLU A 420 -18.23 3.20 0.78
CA GLU A 420 -17.52 4.16 1.64
C GLU A 420 -16.04 3.80 1.81
N GLU A 421 -15.70 2.52 1.94
CA GLU A 421 -14.31 2.02 1.99
C GLU A 421 -13.56 2.37 0.70
N TYR A 422 -14.13 2.04 -0.47
CA TYR A 422 -13.55 2.43 -1.76
C TYR A 422 -13.39 3.95 -1.92
N SER A 423 -14.37 4.73 -1.45
CA SER A 423 -14.30 6.19 -1.48
C SER A 423 -13.19 6.74 -0.57
N LYS A 424 -13.02 6.15 0.63
CA LYS A 424 -11.95 6.49 1.57
C LYS A 424 -10.58 6.16 1.00
N GLU A 425 -10.38 4.95 0.46
CA GLU A 425 -9.14 4.54 -0.19
C GLU A 425 -8.78 5.47 -1.36
N MET A 426 -9.76 5.83 -2.19
CA MET A 426 -9.58 6.80 -3.27
C MET A 426 -9.20 8.20 -2.76
N ALA A 427 -9.77 8.63 -1.64
CA ALA A 427 -9.41 9.91 -1.02
C ALA A 427 -8.01 9.87 -0.39
N GLU A 428 -7.61 8.75 0.21
CA GLU A 428 -6.27 8.55 0.75
C GLU A 428 -5.21 8.55 -0.35
N LEU A 429 -5.42 7.81 -1.44
CA LEU A 429 -4.53 7.82 -2.60
C LEU A 429 -4.36 9.22 -3.20
N LYS A 430 -5.45 10.00 -3.32
CA LYS A 430 -5.37 11.39 -3.76
C LYS A 430 -4.54 12.26 -2.80
N ARG A 431 -4.73 12.11 -1.49
CA ARG A 431 -3.93 12.84 -0.49
C ARG A 431 -2.45 12.45 -0.53
N GLU A 432 -2.14 11.17 -0.71
CA GLU A 432 -0.77 10.71 -0.87
C GLU A 432 -0.12 11.26 -2.14
N GLU A 433 -0.87 11.29 -3.25
CA GLU A 433 -0.41 11.89 -4.50
C GLU A 433 -0.15 13.40 -4.34
N GLU A 434 -1.05 14.12 -3.67
CA GLU A 434 -0.88 15.55 -3.37
C GLU A 434 0.33 15.81 -2.47
N LYS A 435 0.51 15.01 -1.41
CA LYS A 435 1.71 15.08 -0.54
C LYS A 435 2.98 14.86 -1.35
N ARG A 436 3.02 13.80 -2.17
CA ARG A 436 4.17 13.53 -3.06
C ARG A 436 4.44 14.68 -4.01
N LYS A 437 3.41 15.30 -4.60
CA LYS A 437 3.57 16.49 -5.46
C LYS A 437 4.07 17.71 -4.70
N VAL A 438 3.67 17.89 -3.44
CA VAL A 438 4.17 18.97 -2.58
C VAL A 438 5.63 18.72 -2.21
N ASP A 439 5.98 17.50 -1.81
CA ASP A 439 7.35 17.15 -1.43
C ASP A 439 8.30 17.19 -2.64
N TRP A 440 7.84 16.75 -3.81
CA TRP A 440 8.57 16.92 -5.07
C TRP A 440 8.78 18.40 -5.43
N ARG A 441 7.77 19.25 -5.24
CA ARG A 441 7.94 20.71 -5.42
C ARG A 441 8.94 21.31 -4.43
N LYS A 442 8.88 20.92 -3.16
CA LYS A 442 9.83 21.39 -2.13
C LYS A 442 11.27 21.00 -2.44
N THR A 443 11.51 19.74 -2.79
CA THR A 443 12.84 19.24 -3.17
C THR A 443 13.36 19.97 -4.41
N MET A 444 12.51 20.19 -5.41
CA MET A 444 12.88 20.99 -6.59
C MET A 444 13.21 22.45 -6.22
N ASP A 445 12.41 23.09 -5.36
CA ASP A 445 12.66 24.44 -4.88
C ASP A 445 13.96 24.53 -4.06
N GLU A 446 14.26 23.52 -3.23
CA GLU A 446 15.52 23.38 -2.49
C GLU A 446 16.72 23.24 -3.43
N ASP A 447 16.61 22.41 -4.46
CA ASP A 447 17.66 22.24 -5.48
C ASP A 447 17.90 23.54 -6.26
N VAL A 448 16.85 24.27 -6.62
CA VAL A 448 16.95 25.59 -7.27
C VAL A 448 17.60 26.59 -6.32
N LYS A 449 17.22 26.62 -5.04
CA LYS A 449 17.86 27.48 -4.03
C LYS A 449 19.35 27.14 -3.88
N MET A 450 19.71 25.87 -3.78
CA MET A 450 21.10 25.41 -3.67
C MET A 450 21.92 25.78 -4.90
N LYS A 451 21.36 25.62 -6.12
CA LYS A 451 21.99 26.08 -7.36
C LYS A 451 22.20 27.60 -7.36
N ASN A 452 21.20 28.38 -6.93
CA ASN A 452 21.29 29.83 -6.84
C ASN A 452 22.32 30.29 -5.80
N VAL A 453 22.39 29.64 -4.62
CA VAL A 453 23.42 29.92 -3.61
C VAL A 453 24.82 29.63 -4.17
N ARG A 454 25.01 28.48 -4.82
CA ARG A 454 26.29 28.13 -5.48
C ARG A 454 26.67 29.12 -6.58
N LYS A 455 25.68 29.66 -7.31
CA LYS A 455 25.91 30.69 -8.32
C LYS A 455 26.36 32.00 -7.67
N LYS A 456 25.65 32.48 -6.65
CA LYS A 456 26.03 33.68 -5.88
C LYS A 456 27.40 33.58 -5.22
N VAL A 457 27.76 32.40 -4.68
CA VAL A 457 29.10 32.17 -4.11
C VAL A 457 30.18 32.26 -5.18
N ARG A 458 29.92 31.74 -6.39
CA ARG A 458 30.85 31.88 -7.52
C ARG A 458 30.99 33.34 -7.96
N GLU A 459 29.87 34.03 -8.17
CA GLU A 459 29.86 35.46 -8.52
C GLU A 459 30.59 36.31 -7.47
N ASN A 460 30.37 36.04 -6.17
CA ASN A 460 31.09 36.72 -5.09
C ASN A 460 32.59 36.39 -5.05
N ALA A 461 32.99 35.16 -5.36
CA ALA A 461 34.39 34.77 -5.43
C ALA A 461 35.09 35.43 -6.64
N GLU A 462 34.40 35.55 -7.77
CA GLU A 462 34.87 36.29 -8.94
C GLU A 462 35.02 37.77 -8.64
N LEU A 463 34.04 38.39 -7.98
CA LEU A 463 34.14 39.78 -7.52
C LEU A 463 35.33 40.01 -6.58
N ARG A 464 35.57 39.11 -5.62
CA ARG A 464 36.75 39.19 -4.74
C ARG A 464 38.07 39.11 -5.50
N ARG A 465 38.15 38.25 -6.52
CA ARG A 465 39.34 38.15 -7.37
C ARG A 465 39.58 39.43 -8.15
N ILE A 466 38.51 40.04 -8.69
CA ILE A 466 38.59 41.32 -9.38
C ILE A 466 39.04 42.43 -8.42
N ASP A 467 38.50 42.47 -7.19
CA ASP A 467 38.92 43.45 -6.18
C ASP A 467 40.40 43.28 -5.79
N GLU A 468 40.88 42.03 -5.61
CA GLU A 468 42.30 41.73 -5.35
C GLU A 468 43.21 42.09 -6.53
N GLU A 469 42.75 41.94 -7.77
CA GLU A 469 43.45 42.40 -8.97
C GLU A 469 43.52 43.93 -9.04
N LEU A 470 42.40 44.61 -8.77
CA LEU A 470 42.36 46.08 -8.70
C LEU A 470 43.26 46.64 -7.59
N GLU A 471 43.33 45.98 -6.42
CA GLU A 471 44.26 46.38 -5.36
C GLU A 471 45.74 46.18 -5.75
N ARG A 472 46.07 45.11 -6.49
CA ARG A 472 47.42 44.90 -7.02
C ARG A 472 47.80 46.00 -8.02
N VAL A 473 46.91 46.32 -8.95
CA VAL A 473 47.11 47.42 -9.90
C VAL A 473 47.28 48.75 -9.17
N ARG A 474 46.46 49.05 -8.15
CA ARG A 474 46.62 50.27 -7.33
C ARG A 474 47.98 50.35 -6.64
N LYS A 475 48.47 49.24 -6.06
CA LYS A 475 49.80 49.18 -5.43
C LYS A 475 50.92 49.38 -6.47
N GLU A 476 50.78 48.81 -7.66
CA GLU A 476 51.71 49.00 -8.78
C GLU A 476 51.70 50.45 -9.26
N GLU A 477 50.53 51.07 -9.43
CA GLU A 477 50.42 52.50 -9.76
C GLU A 477 51.03 53.41 -8.69
N GLU A 478 50.87 53.10 -7.40
CA GLU A 478 51.49 53.85 -6.31
C GLU A 478 53.02 53.69 -6.28
N CYS A 479 53.53 52.50 -6.61
CA CYS A 479 54.96 52.27 -6.80
C CYS A 479 55.49 53.07 -7.99
N LEU A 480 54.80 53.05 -9.13
CA LEU A 480 55.14 53.83 -10.32
C LEU A 480 55.07 55.34 -10.05
N LYS A 481 54.08 55.83 -9.31
CA LYS A 481 53.99 57.25 -8.89
C LYS A 481 55.17 57.64 -7.99
N ARG A 482 55.57 56.77 -7.06
CA ARG A 482 56.78 56.97 -6.24
C ARG A 482 58.05 56.98 -7.08
N GLU A 483 58.12 56.13 -8.10
CA GLU A 483 59.26 56.04 -9.01
C GLU A 483 59.33 57.26 -9.95
N ILE A 484 58.19 57.72 -10.48
CA ILE A 484 58.08 58.98 -11.24
C ILE A 484 58.48 60.17 -10.37
N MET A 485 58.03 60.25 -9.11
CA MET A 485 58.48 61.29 -8.18
C MET A 485 59.99 61.21 -7.88
N ASN A 486 60.56 60.01 -7.79
CA ASN A 486 62.00 59.84 -7.65
C ASN A 486 62.77 60.25 -8.91
N ILE A 487 62.23 59.98 -10.10
CA ILE A 487 62.78 60.42 -11.38
C ILE A 487 62.69 61.95 -11.52
N GLN A 488 61.57 62.57 -11.12
CA GLN A 488 61.38 64.02 -11.06
C GLN A 488 62.26 64.69 -10.00
N ARG A 489 62.68 63.96 -8.95
CA ARG A 489 63.72 64.45 -8.01
C ARG A 489 65.14 64.31 -8.56
N ARG A 490 65.39 63.32 -9.42
CA ARG A 490 66.68 63.13 -10.11
C ARG A 490 66.88 64.09 -11.27
N GLN A 491 65.81 64.51 -11.93
CA GLN A 491 65.82 65.62 -12.88
C GLN A 491 65.51 66.90 -12.12
N GLY A 492 66.54 67.66 -11.71
CA GLY A 492 66.34 68.99 -11.10
C GLY A 492 65.47 69.91 -11.97
N PRO A 493 64.99 71.06 -11.42
CA PRO A 493 64.02 71.91 -12.12
C PRO A 493 64.55 72.31 -13.49
N VAL A 494 63.76 72.05 -14.54
CA VAL A 494 64.03 72.50 -15.90
C VAL A 494 64.10 74.02 -15.88
N ARG A 495 65.32 74.57 -15.83
CA ARG A 495 65.56 75.99 -16.09
C ARG A 495 65.45 76.20 -17.61
N PRO A 496 64.71 77.23 -18.06
CA PRO A 496 64.54 77.50 -19.48
C PRO A 496 65.88 77.97 -20.06
N SER A 497 66.33 77.30 -21.13
CA SER A 497 67.50 77.73 -21.89
C SER A 497 67.11 78.92 -22.77
N ARG A 498 67.60 80.11 -22.40
CA ARG A 498 67.68 81.26 -23.31
C ARG A 498 68.73 80.96 -24.37
N SER A 499 68.32 80.68 -25.61
CA SER A 499 69.19 80.86 -26.78
C SER A 499 68.68 81.99 -27.66
N ARG A 500 69.52 83.02 -27.68
CA ARG A 500 69.61 84.21 -28.52
C ARG A 500 68.83 84.22 -29.84
N LEU A 501 68.09 85.31 -30.00
CA LEU A 501 67.84 86.01 -31.26
C LEU A 501 69.12 86.11 -32.09
N PHE A 502 69.08 85.66 -33.34
CA PHE A 502 69.63 86.37 -34.50
C PHE A 502 68.73 86.07 -35.70
N PHE A 503 68.57 87.10 -36.53
CA PHE A 503 67.78 87.17 -37.76
C PHE A 503 67.98 86.01 -38.73
#